data_AF-A0A0F7TNM5-F1
#
_entry.id   AF-A0A0F7TNM5-F1
#
_cell.length_a   1.000
_cell.length_b   1.000
_cell.length_c   1.000
_cell.angle_alpha   90.00
_cell.angle_beta   90.00
_cell.angle_gamma   90.00
#
_symmetry.space_group_name_H-M   'P 1'
#
loop_
_entity.id
_entity.type
_entity.pdbx_description
1 polymer ?
#
loop_
_entity_poly.entity_id
_entity_poly.type
_entity_poly.pdbx_seq_one_letter_code
_entity_poly.pdbx_strand_id
1 'polypeptide(L)'
;MGFSSRYLRIPRPESFLYVMSLETGASLITLSLLLNKISGLYGLLALLTGYHLSPVQLSMYLYSLIALALAALLFPHIRKQSPFECLALAWLYLLDSLINAAYTAAFGVTWFLVVSQHYDSGKVSGPGSETIAETAGFTSPKYDAAYVEIQNTKDGNNFIAHPPRSADHIGNAVYQPESFQSIVFICLLWVIRIYFVLVMLAFARQTLRLWVVTPRHTQLPTHSRNVSVASVADIDREPFSVTSPEGQGWKGKVGRIMVGIGRSYWLGEEEEGNWLGNLGQKFRNRSTNNTELPGPLERERRRRSGTGPPQPPQSIIRGATVQPTIHEHVPGMNVKMQDWTEPR
;
A
#
# COMPACT_ATOMS: atom_id res chain seq x y z
N MET A 1 -9.93 -28.61 -8.52
CA MET A 1 -9.90 -27.15 -8.76
C MET A 1 -8.70 -26.57 -8.03
N GLY A 2 -7.55 -26.37 -8.69
CA GLY A 2 -6.31 -26.02 -7.95
C GLY A 2 -5.18 -25.38 -8.77
N PHE A 3 -5.41 -24.96 -10.01
CA PHE A 3 -4.36 -24.43 -10.88
C PHE A 3 -4.36 -22.89 -11.03
N SER A 4 -5.45 -22.19 -10.71
CA SER A 4 -5.52 -20.72 -10.86
C SER A 4 -4.84 -19.90 -9.76
N SER A 5 -4.63 -20.46 -8.55
CA SER A 5 -4.09 -19.66 -7.42
C SER A 5 -2.57 -19.47 -7.45
N ARG A 6 -1.83 -20.29 -8.22
CA ARG A 6 -0.37 -20.18 -8.33
C ARG A 6 0.08 -19.10 -9.32
N TYR A 7 -0.73 -18.79 -10.35
CA TYR A 7 -0.39 -17.81 -11.38
C TYR A 7 -0.82 -16.37 -11.06
N LEU A 8 -1.69 -16.18 -10.05
CA LEU A 8 -2.08 -14.86 -9.55
C LEU A 8 -1.29 -14.48 -8.28
N ARG A 9 -0.01 -14.86 -8.20
CA ARG A 9 0.87 -14.32 -7.17
C ARG A 9 1.16 -12.87 -7.55
N ILE A 10 0.53 -11.94 -6.84
CA ILE A 10 0.76 -10.51 -7.01
C ILE A 10 2.28 -10.28 -6.93
N PRO A 11 2.92 -9.72 -7.98
CA PRO A 11 4.36 -9.52 -8.03
C PRO A 11 4.81 -8.54 -6.95
N ARG A 12 6.02 -8.76 -6.44
CA ARG A 12 6.54 -8.07 -5.26
C ARG A 12 7.89 -7.47 -5.57
N PRO A 13 7.95 -6.20 -5.98
CA PRO A 13 9.22 -5.53 -6.14
C PRO A 13 9.92 -5.43 -4.77
N GLU A 14 11.20 -5.82 -4.70
CA GLU A 14 12.03 -5.63 -3.49
C GLU A 14 12.73 -4.27 -3.47
N SER A 15 12.82 -3.63 -4.63
CA SER A 15 13.44 -2.32 -4.85
C SER A 15 12.64 -1.51 -5.87
N PHE A 16 12.70 -0.19 -5.74
CA PHE A 16 12.09 0.72 -6.70
C PHE A 16 13.10 1.03 -7.82
N LEU A 17 12.68 0.85 -9.07
CA LEU A 17 13.52 0.92 -10.27
C LEU A 17 14.84 0.13 -10.19
N TYR A 18 14.88 -0.94 -9.40
CA TYR A 18 16.08 -1.74 -9.11
C TYR A 18 17.22 -1.01 -8.36
N VAL A 19 17.17 0.31 -8.22
CA VAL A 19 18.28 1.14 -7.71
C VAL A 19 18.02 1.64 -6.29
N MET A 20 16.76 1.89 -5.92
CA MET A 20 16.43 2.59 -4.67
C MET A 20 15.50 1.79 -3.76
N SER A 21 15.46 2.20 -2.48
CA SER A 21 14.64 1.55 -1.46
C SER A 21 13.13 1.72 -1.74
N LEU A 22 12.32 0.79 -1.27
CA LEU A 22 10.86 0.89 -1.34
C LEU A 22 10.31 2.11 -0.59
N GLU A 23 10.95 2.55 0.49
CA GLU A 23 10.57 3.78 1.22
C GLU A 23 10.79 5.02 0.35
N THR A 24 11.93 5.11 -0.33
CA THR A 24 12.22 6.19 -1.28
C THR A 24 11.23 6.17 -2.44
N GLY A 25 10.95 4.98 -2.99
CA GLY A 25 9.97 4.81 -4.06
C GLY A 25 8.57 5.23 -3.63
N ALA A 26 8.09 4.79 -2.47
CA ALA A 26 6.79 5.18 -1.92
C ALA A 26 6.70 6.69 -1.69
N SER A 27 7.79 7.31 -1.22
CA SER A 27 7.87 8.77 -1.04
C SER A 27 7.75 9.51 -2.38
N LEU A 28 8.50 9.08 -3.40
CA LEU A 28 8.45 9.69 -4.74
C LEU A 28 7.09 9.49 -5.43
N ILE A 29 6.52 8.30 -5.33
CA ILE A 29 5.19 7.99 -5.86
C ILE A 29 4.13 8.86 -5.18
N THR A 30 4.19 9.00 -3.85
CA THR A 30 3.24 9.81 -3.10
C THR A 30 3.43 11.30 -3.38
N LEU A 31 4.66 11.79 -3.54
CA LEU A 31 4.92 13.16 -3.98
C LEU A 31 4.37 13.42 -5.38
N SER A 32 4.57 12.49 -6.31
CA SER A 32 3.99 12.57 -7.66
C SER A 32 2.46 12.60 -7.61
N LEU A 33 1.84 11.78 -6.75
CA LEU A 33 0.40 11.84 -6.50
C LEU A 33 -0.04 13.21 -6.00
N LEU A 34 0.64 13.75 -4.97
CA LEU A 34 0.32 15.07 -4.40
C LEU A 34 0.43 16.17 -5.46
N LEU A 35 1.52 16.20 -6.22
CA LEU A 35 1.72 17.17 -7.30
C LEU A 35 0.61 17.06 -8.35
N ASN A 36 0.28 15.85 -8.80
CA ASN A 36 -0.81 15.63 -9.75
C ASN A 36 -2.16 16.16 -9.22
N LYS A 37 -2.45 15.92 -7.94
CA LYS A 37 -3.70 16.37 -7.31
C LYS A 37 -3.74 17.89 -7.09
N ILE A 38 -2.60 18.51 -6.76
CA ILE A 38 -2.45 19.97 -6.64
C ILE A 38 -2.61 20.63 -8.01
N SER A 39 -2.03 20.05 -9.06
CA SER A 39 -2.24 20.53 -10.44
C SER A 39 -3.72 20.53 -10.83
N GLY A 40 -4.48 19.53 -10.36
CA GLY A 40 -5.94 19.48 -10.51
C GLY A 40 -6.69 20.63 -9.82
N LEU A 41 -6.11 21.28 -8.80
CA LEU A 41 -6.71 22.43 -8.12
C LEU A 41 -6.81 23.66 -9.04
N TYR A 42 -5.88 23.83 -9.98
CA TYR A 42 -5.97 24.89 -10.99
C TYR A 42 -7.18 24.69 -11.91
N GLY A 43 -7.59 23.44 -12.17
CA GLY A 43 -8.83 23.15 -12.90
C GLY A 43 -10.08 23.59 -12.14
N LEU A 44 -10.04 23.56 -10.80
CA LEU A 44 -11.13 24.05 -9.96
C LEU A 44 -11.20 25.59 -9.93
N LEU A 45 -10.07 26.29 -10.12
CA LEU A 45 -10.06 27.75 -10.28
C LEU A 45 -10.82 28.20 -11.54
N ALA A 46 -10.90 27.38 -12.59
CA ALA A 46 -11.68 27.69 -13.78
C ALA A 46 -13.21 27.79 -13.50
N LEU A 47 -13.71 27.13 -12.45
CA LEU A 47 -15.10 27.30 -11.99
C LEU A 47 -15.35 28.70 -11.43
N LEU A 48 -14.37 29.24 -10.69
CA LEU A 48 -14.47 30.58 -10.10
C LEU A 48 -14.46 31.68 -11.18
N THR A 49 -13.90 31.41 -12.36
CA THR A 49 -13.91 32.33 -13.51
C THR A 49 -15.18 32.25 -14.36
N GLY A 50 -16.18 31.45 -13.96
CA GLY A 50 -17.48 31.37 -14.64
C GLY A 50 -17.59 30.29 -15.72
N TYR A 51 -16.69 29.30 -15.76
CA TYR A 51 -16.78 28.19 -16.71
C TYR A 51 -17.85 27.17 -16.29
N HIS A 52 -18.72 26.77 -17.22
CA HIS A 52 -19.75 25.76 -17.00
C HIS A 52 -19.15 24.35 -17.08
N LEU A 53 -18.72 23.79 -15.95
CA LEU A 53 -18.24 22.40 -15.92
C LEU A 53 -19.38 21.39 -15.96
N SER A 54 -19.12 20.26 -16.61
CA SER A 54 -19.98 19.08 -16.53
C SER A 54 -20.03 18.52 -15.10
N PRO A 55 -21.18 17.98 -14.63
CA PRO A 55 -21.27 17.32 -13.31
C PRO A 55 -20.22 16.23 -13.08
N VAL A 56 -19.82 15.51 -14.14
CA VAL A 56 -18.79 14.46 -14.07
C VAL A 56 -17.41 15.07 -13.78
N GLN A 57 -17.06 16.18 -14.44
CA GLN A 57 -15.82 16.89 -14.19
C GLN A 57 -15.77 17.43 -12.75
N LEU A 58 -16.88 18.00 -12.27
CA LEU A 58 -16.98 18.47 -10.88
C LEU A 58 -16.75 17.33 -9.87
N SER A 59 -17.37 16.17 -10.10
CA SER A 59 -17.21 15.01 -9.22
C SER A 59 -15.76 14.49 -9.18
N MET A 60 -15.06 14.53 -10.31
CA MET A 60 -13.64 14.17 -10.42
C MET A 60 -12.76 15.14 -9.61
N TYR A 61 -13.02 16.45 -9.71
CA TYR A 61 -12.27 17.45 -8.93
C TYR A 61 -12.55 17.37 -7.42
N LEU A 62 -13.80 17.15 -7.01
CA LEU A 62 -14.15 16.99 -5.61
C LEU A 62 -13.48 15.75 -4.99
N TYR A 63 -13.51 14.62 -5.72
CA TYR A 63 -12.77 13.42 -5.34
C TYR A 63 -11.26 13.70 -5.22
N SER A 64 -10.68 14.42 -6.17
CA SER A 64 -9.26 14.79 -6.18
C SER A 64 -8.87 15.58 -4.92
N LEU A 65 -9.75 16.47 -4.43
CA LEU A 65 -9.53 17.25 -3.21
C LEU A 65 -9.54 16.39 -1.95
N ILE A 66 -10.47 15.44 -1.86
CA ILE A 66 -10.52 14.47 -0.76
C ILE A 66 -9.26 13.58 -0.77
N ALA A 67 -8.88 13.07 -1.94
CA ALA A 67 -7.68 12.26 -2.12
C ALA A 67 -6.40 13.03 -1.78
N LEU A 68 -6.33 14.32 -2.14
CA LEU A 68 -5.23 15.22 -1.78
C LEU A 68 -5.10 15.39 -0.28
N ALA A 69 -6.20 15.70 0.41
CA ALA A 69 -6.20 15.90 1.86
C ALA A 69 -5.76 14.62 2.59
N LEU A 70 -6.30 13.47 2.19
CA LEU A 70 -5.89 12.18 2.76
C LEU A 70 -4.41 11.88 2.46
N ALA A 71 -3.97 12.01 1.21
CA ALA A 71 -2.57 11.77 0.86
C ALA A 71 -1.60 12.66 1.65
N ALA A 72 -1.94 13.94 1.86
CA ALA A 72 -1.13 14.87 2.64
C ALA A 72 -1.03 14.47 4.12
N LEU A 73 -2.12 13.97 4.71
CA LEU A 73 -2.14 13.48 6.10
C LEU A 73 -1.34 12.17 6.26
N LEU A 74 -1.37 11.30 5.24
CA LEU A 74 -0.70 10.01 5.28
C LEU A 74 0.80 10.11 4.90
N PHE A 75 1.19 11.09 4.09
CA PHE A 75 2.56 11.22 3.59
C PHE A 75 3.67 11.21 4.67
N PRO A 76 3.55 11.95 5.80
CA PRO A 76 4.57 11.91 6.85
C PRO A 76 4.77 10.53 7.48
N HIS A 77 3.77 9.65 7.39
CA HIS A 77 3.81 8.32 7.99
C HIS A 77 4.67 7.33 7.19
N ILE A 78 5.03 7.65 5.94
CA ILE A 78 5.99 6.86 5.15
C ILE A 78 7.33 6.77 5.89
N ARG A 79 7.83 7.90 6.41
CA ARG A 79 9.09 7.94 7.18
C ARG A 79 8.96 7.35 8.58
N LYS A 80 7.76 7.41 9.17
CA LYS A 80 7.47 6.82 10.49
C LYS A 80 7.23 5.30 10.42
N GLN A 81 7.01 4.76 9.21
CA GLN A 81 6.72 3.36 8.96
C GLN A 81 5.56 2.81 9.83
N SER A 82 4.55 3.64 10.12
CA SER A 82 3.41 3.19 10.92
C SER A 82 2.52 2.27 10.07
N PRO A 83 2.17 1.08 10.58
CA PRO A 83 1.63 0.01 9.74
C PRO A 83 0.23 0.32 9.23
N PHE A 84 -0.62 0.95 10.05
CA PHE A 84 -1.98 1.32 9.66
C PHE A 84 -1.97 2.39 8.57
N GLU A 85 -1.25 3.49 8.79
CA GLU A 85 -1.22 4.61 7.85
C GLU A 85 -0.50 4.24 6.54
N CYS A 86 0.56 3.41 6.58
CA CYS A 86 1.18 2.91 5.36
C CYS A 86 0.26 1.97 4.57
N LEU A 87 -0.49 1.11 5.25
CA LEU A 87 -1.51 0.27 4.63
C LEU A 87 -2.63 1.10 4.02
N ALA A 88 -3.11 2.11 4.76
CA ALA A 88 -4.12 3.04 4.27
C ALA A 88 -3.65 3.81 3.04
N LEU A 89 -2.39 4.22 2.99
CA LEU A 89 -1.81 4.92 1.86
C LEU A 89 -1.74 4.04 0.61
N ALA A 90 -1.35 2.77 0.76
CA ALA A 90 -1.29 1.84 -0.36
C ALA A 90 -2.68 1.56 -0.95
N TRP A 91 -3.69 1.39 -0.09
CA TRP A 91 -5.08 1.24 -0.52
C TRP A 91 -5.64 2.51 -1.16
N LEU A 92 -5.32 3.69 -0.61
CA LEU A 92 -5.67 4.97 -1.20
C LEU A 92 -5.09 5.09 -2.62
N TYR A 93 -3.82 4.74 -2.81
CA TYR A 93 -3.17 4.80 -4.13
C TYR A 93 -3.77 3.80 -5.13
N LEU A 94 -4.11 2.59 -4.67
CA LEU A 94 -4.78 1.58 -5.48
C LEU A 94 -6.17 2.06 -5.94
N LEU A 95 -6.99 2.51 -4.99
CA LEU A 95 -8.35 3.01 -5.28
C LEU A 95 -8.32 4.26 -6.14
N ASP A 96 -7.39 5.19 -5.87
CA ASP A 96 -7.18 6.37 -6.71
C ASP A 96 -6.80 5.98 -8.13
N SER A 97 -5.94 4.99 -8.31
CA SER A 97 -5.59 4.51 -9.64
C SER A 97 -6.81 3.92 -10.35
N LEU A 98 -7.63 3.09 -9.69
CA LEU A 98 -8.86 2.53 -10.27
C LEU A 98 -9.89 3.60 -10.63
N ILE A 99 -10.09 4.59 -9.76
CA ILE A 99 -11.03 5.69 -10.01
C ILE A 99 -10.55 6.54 -11.19
N ASN A 100 -9.26 6.89 -11.24
CA ASN A 100 -8.70 7.57 -12.41
C ASN A 100 -8.81 6.71 -13.68
N ALA A 101 -8.70 5.37 -13.59
CA ALA A 101 -8.94 4.46 -14.71
C ALA A 101 -10.36 4.61 -15.26
N ALA A 102 -11.34 4.60 -14.36
CA ALA A 102 -12.74 4.74 -14.72
C ALA A 102 -12.99 6.09 -15.41
N TYR A 103 -12.41 7.18 -14.88
CA TYR A 103 -12.52 8.49 -15.52
C TYR A 103 -11.80 8.56 -16.87
N THR A 104 -10.60 7.99 -17.01
CA THR A 104 -9.89 7.91 -18.29
C THR A 104 -10.67 7.09 -19.32
N ALA A 105 -11.27 5.97 -18.90
CA ALA A 105 -12.09 5.14 -19.77
C ALA A 105 -13.39 5.86 -20.18
N ALA A 106 -14.09 6.47 -19.23
CA ALA A 106 -15.29 7.25 -19.50
C ALA A 106 -15.00 8.42 -20.45
N PHE A 107 -13.90 9.15 -20.21
CA PHE A 107 -13.44 10.20 -21.10
C PHE A 107 -13.12 9.65 -22.50
N GLY A 108 -12.37 8.55 -22.59
CA GLY A 108 -12.01 7.93 -23.87
C GLY A 108 -13.25 7.49 -24.66
N VAL A 109 -14.22 6.86 -24.02
CA VAL A 109 -15.48 6.47 -24.67
C VAL A 109 -16.25 7.70 -25.18
N THR A 110 -16.44 8.72 -24.33
CA THR A 110 -17.12 9.95 -24.75
C THR A 110 -16.36 10.65 -25.88
N TRP A 111 -15.03 10.68 -25.82
CA TRP A 111 -14.17 11.25 -26.86
C TRP A 111 -14.35 10.53 -28.19
N PHE A 112 -14.27 9.19 -28.21
CA PHE A 112 -14.48 8.42 -29.44
C PHE A 112 -15.90 8.55 -29.98
N LEU A 113 -16.92 8.65 -29.11
CA LEU A 113 -18.28 8.95 -29.53
C LEU A 113 -18.37 10.32 -30.21
N VAL A 114 -17.81 11.36 -29.58
CA VAL A 114 -17.75 12.72 -30.14
C VAL A 114 -17.04 12.71 -31.50
N VAL A 115 -15.87 12.08 -31.61
CA VAL A 115 -15.12 11.99 -32.89
C VAL A 115 -15.90 11.23 -33.96
N SER A 116 -16.52 10.09 -33.62
CA SER A 116 -17.31 9.30 -34.58
C SER A 116 -18.55 10.05 -35.07
N GLN A 117 -19.13 10.90 -34.23
CA GLN A 117 -20.30 11.73 -34.51
C GLN A 117 -19.93 13.08 -35.11
N HIS A 118 -18.67 13.46 -35.20
CA HIS A 118 -18.29 14.62 -36.02
C HIS A 118 -18.38 14.34 -37.53
N TYR A 119 -18.48 13.06 -37.92
CA TYR A 119 -18.73 12.64 -39.30
C TYR A 119 -20.22 12.63 -39.69
N ASP A 120 -21.12 12.55 -38.71
CA ASP A 120 -22.57 12.60 -38.91
C ASP A 120 -23.10 13.80 -38.13
N SER A 121 -23.67 14.81 -38.78
CA SER A 121 -24.16 16.09 -38.21
C SER A 121 -25.23 16.04 -37.08
N GLY A 122 -25.22 15.01 -36.23
CA GLY A 122 -26.10 14.77 -35.10
C GLY A 122 -25.73 15.55 -33.84
N LYS A 123 -26.72 15.73 -32.97
CA LYS A 123 -26.59 16.43 -31.70
C LYS A 123 -25.94 15.50 -30.66
N VAL A 124 -24.84 15.95 -30.07
CA VAL A 124 -24.02 15.18 -29.13
C VAL A 124 -24.79 14.89 -27.83
N SER A 125 -24.73 13.67 -27.31
CA SER A 125 -25.31 13.32 -26.00
C SER A 125 -24.39 12.36 -25.24
N GLY A 126 -23.49 12.91 -24.41
CA GLY A 126 -22.64 12.16 -23.51
C GLY A 126 -22.21 13.00 -22.30
N PRO A 127 -21.83 12.39 -21.16
CA PRO A 127 -21.38 13.15 -20.00
C PRO A 127 -20.10 13.94 -20.32
N GLY A 128 -20.17 15.27 -20.27
CA GLY A 128 -19.03 16.15 -20.58
C GLY A 128 -18.76 16.33 -22.08
N SER A 129 -19.68 15.91 -22.95
CA SER A 129 -19.47 15.99 -24.39
C SER A 129 -19.50 17.42 -24.94
N GLU A 130 -20.27 18.31 -24.31
CA GLU A 130 -20.34 19.73 -24.64
C GLU A 130 -19.00 20.44 -24.40
N THR A 131 -18.39 20.22 -23.22
CA THR A 131 -17.08 20.79 -22.89
C THR A 131 -15.96 20.21 -23.76
N ILE A 132 -16.05 18.93 -24.16
CA ILE A 132 -15.12 18.30 -25.10
C ILE A 132 -15.23 18.95 -26.49
N ALA A 133 -16.44 19.13 -27.01
CA ALA A 133 -16.65 19.74 -28.32
C ALA A 133 -16.14 21.19 -28.39
N GLU A 134 -16.37 21.99 -27.35
CA GLU A 134 -15.87 23.36 -27.25
C GLU A 134 -14.33 23.44 -27.13
N THR A 135 -13.73 22.55 -26.32
CA THR A 135 -12.28 22.58 -26.05
C THR A 135 -11.46 22.02 -27.21
N ALA A 136 -11.98 21.02 -27.91
CA ALA A 136 -11.26 20.36 -29.00
C ALA A 136 -11.13 21.24 -30.25
N GLY A 137 -11.83 22.38 -30.32
CA GLY A 137 -11.66 23.36 -31.39
C GLY A 137 -11.93 22.77 -32.77
N PHE A 138 -12.89 21.83 -32.87
CA PHE A 138 -13.23 21.21 -34.14
C PHE A 138 -13.79 22.26 -35.11
N THR A 139 -12.96 22.72 -36.05
CA THR A 139 -13.33 23.64 -37.13
C THR A 139 -13.69 22.84 -38.39
N SER A 140 -14.75 22.04 -38.35
CA SER A 140 -15.27 21.36 -39.54
C SER A 140 -16.60 21.98 -39.99
N PRO A 141 -16.90 22.01 -41.30
CA PRO A 141 -18.16 22.54 -41.79
C PRO A 141 -19.30 21.65 -41.27
N LYS A 142 -20.42 22.27 -40.90
CA LYS A 142 -21.65 21.60 -40.43
C LYS A 142 -22.22 20.56 -41.42
N TYR A 143 -21.71 20.53 -42.66
CA TYR A 143 -22.06 19.59 -43.72
C TYR A 143 -20.78 19.07 -44.38
N ASP A 144 -20.49 17.78 -44.21
CA ASP A 144 -19.41 17.09 -44.93
C ASP A 144 -19.99 16.49 -46.21
N ALA A 145 -20.05 17.30 -47.27
CA ALA A 145 -20.53 16.85 -48.58
C ALA A 145 -19.35 16.31 -49.39
N ALA A 146 -19.32 15.00 -49.64
CA ALA A 146 -18.27 14.37 -50.43
C ALA A 146 -18.25 14.90 -51.88
N TYR A 147 -19.43 15.20 -52.41
CA TYR A 147 -19.64 15.97 -53.62
C TYR A 147 -21.06 16.56 -53.60
N VAL A 148 -21.24 17.66 -54.34
CA VAL A 148 -22.53 18.32 -54.51
C VAL A 148 -23.01 18.04 -55.91
N GLU A 149 -24.15 17.38 -56.03
CA GLU A 149 -24.81 17.17 -57.32
C GLU A 149 -25.65 18.41 -57.67
N ILE A 150 -25.44 18.98 -58.86
CA ILE A 150 -26.18 20.13 -59.36
C ILE A 150 -27.25 19.61 -60.32
N GLN A 151 -28.51 19.65 -59.87
CA GLN A 151 -29.66 19.23 -60.66
C GLN A 151 -30.37 20.46 -61.25
N ASN A 152 -30.18 20.71 -62.54
CA ASN A 152 -30.86 21.81 -63.24
C ASN A 152 -32.32 21.43 -63.51
N THR A 153 -33.25 22.01 -62.75
CA THR A 153 -34.70 21.88 -62.96
C THR A 153 -35.23 23.11 -63.70
N LYS A 154 -36.38 23.00 -64.39
CA LYS A 154 -37.01 24.12 -65.11
C LYS A 154 -37.32 25.34 -64.21
N ASP A 155 -37.43 25.12 -62.90
CA ASP A 155 -37.69 26.13 -61.87
C ASP A 155 -36.42 26.64 -61.16
N GLY A 156 -35.22 26.17 -61.57
CA GLY A 156 -33.92 26.58 -61.01
C GLY A 156 -32.96 25.42 -60.71
N ASN A 157 -31.76 25.76 -60.22
CA ASN A 157 -30.72 24.80 -59.88
C ASN A 157 -30.94 24.27 -58.46
N ASN A 158 -31.07 22.95 -58.32
CA ASN A 158 -31.17 22.28 -57.02
C ASN A 158 -29.83 21.64 -56.65
N PHE A 159 -29.36 21.84 -55.42
CA PHE A 159 -28.08 21.34 -54.94
C PHE A 159 -28.32 20.22 -53.94
N ILE A 160 -27.98 18.99 -54.31
CA ILE A 160 -28.13 17.81 -53.45
C ILE A 160 -26.74 17.41 -52.95
N ALA A 161 -26.52 17.54 -51.65
CA ALA A 161 -25.28 17.10 -51.01
C ALA A 161 -25.37 15.60 -50.71
N HIS A 162 -24.41 14.82 -51.24
CA HIS A 162 -24.30 13.40 -50.92
C HIS A 162 -23.29 13.19 -49.80
N PRO A 163 -23.68 12.56 -48.67
CA PRO A 163 -22.74 12.24 -47.60
C PRO A 163 -21.74 11.16 -48.07
N PRO A 164 -20.49 11.18 -47.57
CA PRO A 164 -19.54 10.10 -47.82
C PRO A 164 -20.08 8.75 -47.34
N ARG A 165 -19.69 7.68 -48.03
CA ARG A 165 -20.12 6.30 -47.77
C ARG A 165 -19.72 5.90 -46.34
N SER A 166 -20.69 5.43 -45.55
CA SER A 166 -20.55 5.02 -44.15
C SER A 166 -19.45 3.97 -43.97
N ALA A 167 -18.26 4.38 -43.56
CA ALA A 167 -17.15 3.49 -43.20
C ALA A 167 -17.22 3.22 -41.70
N ASP A 168 -16.99 1.97 -41.25
CA ASP A 168 -17.04 1.55 -39.84
C ASP A 168 -16.41 2.60 -38.90
N HIS A 169 -17.30 3.33 -38.21
CA HIS A 169 -17.03 4.67 -37.70
C HIS A 169 -16.09 4.62 -36.49
N ILE A 170 -16.22 3.57 -35.68
CA ILE A 170 -15.37 3.30 -34.51
C ILE A 170 -13.99 2.82 -34.96
N GLY A 171 -13.93 1.92 -35.94
CA GLY A 171 -12.67 1.41 -36.48
C GLY A 171 -11.84 2.55 -37.05
N ASN A 172 -12.44 3.36 -37.92
CA ASN A 172 -11.75 4.49 -38.55
C ASN A 172 -11.25 5.52 -37.53
N ALA A 173 -12.03 5.85 -36.49
CA ALA A 173 -11.61 6.77 -35.43
C ALA A 173 -10.42 6.25 -34.60
N VAL A 174 -10.33 4.93 -34.38
CA VAL A 174 -9.21 4.30 -33.65
C VAL A 174 -7.96 4.18 -34.52
N TYR A 175 -8.12 3.92 -35.82
CA TYR A 175 -7.01 3.79 -36.78
C TYR A 175 -6.45 5.14 -37.28
N GLN A 176 -7.04 6.27 -36.88
CA GLN A 176 -6.43 7.57 -37.12
C GLN A 176 -5.03 7.63 -36.46
N PRO A 177 -3.98 8.10 -37.18
CA PRO A 177 -2.61 8.14 -36.65
C PRO A 177 -2.49 8.84 -35.29
N GLU A 178 -3.23 9.94 -35.11
CA GLU A 178 -3.27 10.73 -33.87
C GLU A 178 -3.92 9.95 -32.71
N SER A 179 -5.05 9.28 -32.97
CA SER A 179 -5.77 8.47 -31.99
C SER A 179 -4.96 7.25 -31.54
N PHE A 180 -4.38 6.52 -32.50
CA PHE A 180 -3.57 5.34 -32.22
C PHE A 180 -2.35 5.67 -31.34
N GLN A 181 -1.63 6.74 -31.67
CA GLN A 181 -0.49 7.19 -30.88
C GLN A 181 -0.90 7.55 -29.45
N SER A 182 -2.02 8.25 -29.26
CA SER A 182 -2.52 8.60 -27.93
C SER A 182 -2.90 7.37 -27.09
N ILE A 183 -3.54 6.35 -27.68
CA ILE A 183 -3.90 5.10 -27.00
C ILE A 183 -2.64 4.38 -26.50
N VAL A 184 -1.61 4.29 -27.33
CA VAL A 184 -0.34 3.64 -26.95
C VAL A 184 0.29 4.35 -25.75
N PHE A 185 0.32 5.68 -25.76
CA PHE A 185 0.81 6.46 -24.61
C PHE A 185 -0.01 6.24 -23.34
N ILE A 186 -1.35 6.21 -23.46
CA ILE A 186 -2.24 5.94 -22.32
C ILE A 186 -1.95 4.55 -21.75
N CYS A 187 -1.81 3.53 -22.59
CA CYS A 187 -1.47 2.17 -22.16
C CYS A 187 -0.12 2.11 -21.46
N LEU A 188 0.91 2.77 -22.01
CA LEU A 188 2.25 2.80 -21.42
C LEU A 188 2.25 3.48 -20.04
N LEU A 189 1.58 4.63 -19.93
CA LEU A 189 1.41 5.33 -18.65
C LEU A 189 0.65 4.46 -17.63
N TRP A 190 -0.31 3.67 -18.10
CA TRP A 190 -1.04 2.71 -17.28
C TRP A 190 -0.16 1.58 -16.75
N VAL A 191 0.72 1.03 -17.58
CA VAL A 191 1.70 0.01 -17.14
C VAL A 191 2.60 0.58 -16.04
N ILE A 192 3.12 1.80 -16.22
CA ILE A 192 3.91 2.48 -15.19
C ILE A 192 3.10 2.65 -13.91
N ARG A 193 1.83 3.05 -14.02
CA ARG A 193 0.97 3.26 -12.86
C ARG A 193 0.67 1.95 -12.12
N ILE A 194 0.44 0.86 -12.83
CA ILE A 194 0.30 -0.47 -12.22
C ILE A 194 1.58 -0.86 -11.47
N TYR A 195 2.76 -0.59 -12.04
CA TYR A 195 4.03 -0.80 -11.34
C TYR A 195 4.10 0.01 -10.04
N PHE A 196 3.70 1.29 -10.05
CA PHE A 196 3.66 2.11 -8.84
C PHE A 196 2.68 1.57 -7.78
N VAL A 197 1.52 1.04 -8.19
CA VAL A 197 0.58 0.35 -7.29
C VAL A 197 1.27 -0.82 -6.60
N LEU A 198 1.98 -1.67 -7.37
CA LEU A 198 2.70 -2.82 -6.83
C LEU A 198 3.80 -2.40 -5.84
N VAL A 199 4.53 -1.31 -6.13
CA VAL A 199 5.54 -0.75 -5.23
C VAL A 199 4.91 -0.27 -3.92
N MET A 200 3.78 0.43 -3.98
CA MET A 200 3.07 0.90 -2.78
C MET A 200 2.54 -0.28 -1.94
N LEU A 201 1.99 -1.32 -2.57
CA LEU A 201 1.54 -2.53 -1.89
C LEU A 201 2.71 -3.30 -1.27
N ALA A 202 3.86 -3.39 -1.95
CA ALA A 202 5.07 -4.02 -1.42
C ALA A 202 5.64 -3.25 -0.22
N PHE A 203 5.68 -1.92 -0.30
CA PHE A 203 6.10 -1.06 0.81
C PHE A 203 5.21 -1.23 2.04
N ALA A 204 3.89 -1.16 1.89
CA ALA A 204 2.95 -1.35 3.01
C ALA A 204 3.07 -2.75 3.63
N ARG A 205 3.31 -3.78 2.81
CA ARG A 205 3.58 -5.13 3.31
C ARG A 205 4.90 -5.19 4.08
N GLN A 206 5.96 -4.53 3.61
CA GLN A 206 7.23 -4.47 4.32
C GLN A 206 7.06 -3.83 5.71
N THR A 207 6.31 -2.73 5.81
CA THR A 207 6.03 -2.07 7.09
C THR A 207 5.20 -2.95 8.03
N LEU A 208 4.20 -3.66 7.51
CA LEU A 208 3.41 -4.61 8.31
C LEU A 208 4.26 -5.76 8.84
N ARG A 209 5.16 -6.31 8.02
CA ARG A 209 6.03 -7.42 8.44
C ARG A 209 7.12 -6.99 9.41
N LEU A 210 7.70 -5.81 9.19
CA LEU A 210 8.66 -5.24 10.13
C LEU A 210 8.00 -5.05 11.51
N TRP A 211 6.75 -4.60 11.52
CA TRP A 211 5.97 -4.45 12.74
C TRP A 211 5.76 -5.79 13.46
N VAL A 212 5.36 -6.84 12.74
CA VAL A 212 5.13 -8.19 13.31
C VAL A 212 6.40 -8.83 13.86
N VAL A 213 7.55 -8.60 13.20
CA VAL A 213 8.83 -9.19 13.61
C VAL A 213 9.46 -8.45 14.79
N THR A 214 9.17 -7.16 14.97
CA THR A 214 9.74 -6.37 16.06
C THR A 214 9.14 -6.82 17.39
N PRO A 215 9.91 -7.46 18.29
CA PRO A 215 9.37 -7.95 19.55
C PRO A 215 8.96 -6.75 20.41
N ARG A 216 7.65 -6.54 20.56
CA ARG A 216 7.13 -5.61 21.57
C ARG A 216 7.08 -6.39 22.87
N HIS A 217 7.80 -5.92 23.89
CA HIS A 217 7.68 -6.45 25.24
C HIS A 217 6.30 -6.08 25.80
N THR A 218 5.25 -6.73 25.33
CA THR A 218 3.98 -6.81 26.04
C THR A 218 4.27 -7.60 27.32
N GLN A 219 4.56 -6.89 28.40
CA GLN A 219 4.63 -7.48 29.74
C GLN A 219 3.23 -7.93 30.13
N LEU A 220 2.85 -9.12 29.67
CA LEU A 220 1.66 -9.80 30.14
C LEU A 220 1.91 -10.26 31.59
N PRO A 221 0.97 -10.04 32.52
CA PRO A 221 1.08 -10.58 33.87
C PRO A 221 1.19 -12.11 33.80
N THR A 222 2.30 -12.64 34.31
CA THR A 222 2.71 -14.06 34.27
C THR A 222 1.88 -14.99 35.19
N HIS A 223 0.55 -14.82 35.24
CA HIS A 223 -0.31 -15.55 36.18
C HIS A 223 -1.45 -16.35 35.54
N SER A 224 -1.25 -16.90 34.34
CA SER A 224 -2.10 -18.01 33.88
C SER A 224 -1.25 -19.24 33.53
N ARG A 225 -1.22 -20.19 34.46
CA ARG A 225 -0.67 -21.54 34.26
C ARG A 225 -1.59 -22.34 33.33
N ASN A 226 -1.66 -22.00 32.04
CA ASN A 226 -2.09 -22.93 30.98
C ASN A 226 -2.07 -22.39 29.55
N VAL A 227 -1.61 -21.18 29.28
CA VAL A 227 -1.53 -20.73 27.88
C VAL A 227 -0.21 -21.22 27.28
N SER A 228 -0.29 -22.13 26.33
CA SER A 228 0.83 -22.58 25.51
C SER A 228 1.56 -21.37 24.91
N VAL A 229 2.86 -21.23 25.17
CA VAL A 229 3.72 -20.18 24.58
C VAL A 229 3.62 -20.12 23.05
N ALA A 230 3.26 -21.23 22.40
CA ALA A 230 2.97 -21.29 20.97
C ALA A 230 1.67 -20.55 20.57
N SER A 231 0.59 -20.68 21.34
CA SER A 231 -0.68 -20.01 21.03
C SER A 231 -0.64 -18.51 21.32
N VAL A 232 0.16 -18.06 22.29
CA VAL A 232 0.39 -16.62 22.53
C VAL A 232 1.18 -16.00 21.39
N ALA A 233 2.21 -16.70 20.89
CA ALA A 233 3.00 -16.26 19.75
C ALA A 233 2.17 -16.14 18.47
N ASP A 234 1.17 -17.02 18.27
CA ASP A 234 0.25 -16.94 17.13
C ASP A 234 -0.80 -15.82 17.26
N ILE A 235 -1.29 -15.52 18.48
CA ILE A 235 -2.25 -14.43 18.72
C ILE A 235 -1.58 -13.04 18.55
N ASP A 236 -0.29 -12.92 18.90
CA ASP A 236 0.47 -11.67 18.77
C ASP A 236 1.03 -11.42 17.36
N ARG A 237 0.92 -12.41 16.44
CA ARG A 237 1.47 -12.31 15.07
C ARG A 237 0.57 -11.51 14.12
N GLU A 238 -0.69 -11.27 14.48
CA GLU A 238 -1.62 -10.47 13.66
C GLU A 238 -1.55 -8.96 14.01
N PRO A 239 -1.23 -8.07 13.05
CA PRO A 239 -0.95 -6.66 13.35
C PRO A 239 -2.14 -5.86 13.88
N PHE A 240 -3.37 -6.30 13.59
CA PHE A 240 -4.61 -5.63 13.98
C PHE A 240 -5.52 -6.50 14.86
N SER A 241 -4.96 -7.43 15.63
CA SER A 241 -5.72 -8.25 16.58
C SER A 241 -6.38 -7.39 17.66
N VAL A 242 -7.52 -7.85 18.22
CA VAL A 242 -8.25 -7.10 19.26
C VAL A 242 -7.40 -6.87 20.52
N THR A 243 -6.42 -7.74 20.75
CA THR A 243 -5.48 -7.69 21.87
C THR A 243 -4.31 -6.72 21.63
N SER A 244 -3.98 -6.41 20.38
CA SER A 244 -2.93 -5.45 20.03
C SER A 244 -3.37 -4.00 20.26
N PRO A 245 -2.50 -3.11 20.79
CA PRO A 245 -2.82 -1.69 20.95
C PRO A 245 -3.18 -0.99 19.63
N GLU A 246 -2.67 -1.46 18.49
CA GLU A 246 -3.00 -0.89 17.17
C GLU A 246 -4.26 -1.50 16.54
N GLY A 247 -4.74 -2.62 17.08
CA GLY A 247 -6.00 -3.26 16.68
C GLY A 247 -7.22 -2.78 17.47
N GLN A 248 -7.03 -1.89 18.46
CA GLN A 248 -8.11 -1.28 19.23
C GLN A 248 -8.78 -0.11 18.49
N GLY A 249 -10.06 0.10 18.77
CA GLY A 249 -10.86 1.19 18.19
C GLY A 249 -11.21 1.00 16.70
N TRP A 250 -11.55 2.11 16.05
CA TRP A 250 -12.01 2.13 14.66
C TRP A 250 -10.88 1.83 13.66
N LYS A 251 -9.65 2.30 13.93
CA LYS A 251 -8.46 2.02 13.09
C LYS A 251 -8.20 0.51 12.98
N GLY A 252 -8.26 -0.22 14.10
CA GLY A 252 -8.08 -1.67 14.08
C GLY A 252 -9.17 -2.42 13.32
N LYS A 253 -10.44 -1.96 13.38
CA LYS A 253 -11.53 -2.53 12.56
C LYS A 253 -11.26 -2.36 11.06
N VAL A 254 -10.85 -1.16 10.65
CA VAL A 254 -10.51 -0.86 9.26
C VAL A 254 -9.28 -1.66 8.82
N GLY A 255 -8.21 -1.69 9.64
CA GLY A 255 -7.01 -2.47 9.36
C GLY A 255 -7.28 -3.96 9.17
N ARG A 256 -8.18 -4.56 9.98
CA ARG A 256 -8.61 -5.95 9.80
C ARG A 256 -9.35 -6.18 8.49
N ILE A 257 -10.20 -5.25 8.05
CA ILE A 257 -10.87 -5.35 6.74
C ILE A 257 -9.84 -5.28 5.61
N MET A 258 -8.93 -4.32 5.68
CA MET A 258 -7.89 -4.09 4.65
C MET A 258 -6.93 -5.27 4.51
N VAL A 259 -6.53 -5.87 5.63
CA VAL A 259 -5.70 -7.08 5.64
C VAL A 259 -6.50 -8.33 5.30
N GLY A 260 -7.78 -8.36 5.65
CA GLY A 260 -8.70 -9.45 5.29
C GLY A 260 -8.82 -9.62 3.77
N ILE A 261 -8.82 -8.51 3.03
CA ILE A 261 -8.77 -8.53 1.57
C ILE A 261 -7.34 -8.91 1.13
N GLY A 262 -7.18 -10.17 0.72
CA GLY A 262 -5.88 -10.72 0.35
C GLY A 262 -5.01 -11.10 1.55
N ARG A 263 -5.61 -11.71 2.59
CA ARG A 263 -4.89 -12.15 3.82
C ARG A 263 -3.59 -12.93 3.52
N SER A 264 -3.59 -13.78 2.50
CA SER A 264 -2.39 -14.51 2.05
C SER A 264 -1.30 -13.60 1.48
N TYR A 265 -1.66 -12.50 0.82
CA TYR A 265 -0.69 -11.51 0.33
C TYR A 265 -0.06 -10.72 1.48
N TRP A 266 -0.84 -10.32 2.47
CA TRP A 266 -0.33 -9.50 3.59
C TRP A 266 0.41 -10.35 4.63
N LEU A 267 -0.28 -11.38 5.15
CA LEU A 267 0.14 -12.19 6.31
C LEU A 267 0.60 -13.60 5.93
N GLY A 268 0.54 -14.00 4.66
CA GLY A 268 0.89 -15.36 4.26
C GLY A 268 2.32 -15.75 4.64
N GLU A 269 2.43 -16.89 5.33
CA GLU A 269 3.68 -17.60 5.58
C GLU A 269 4.12 -18.30 4.30
N GLU A 270 4.59 -17.53 3.33
CA GLU A 270 5.18 -18.13 2.15
C GLU A 270 6.62 -18.53 2.49
N GLU A 271 6.81 -19.83 2.77
CA GLU A 271 7.84 -20.71 2.19
C GLU A 271 9.28 -20.18 2.01
N GLU A 272 9.73 -19.13 2.69
CA GLU A 272 11.06 -18.54 2.46
C GLU A 272 11.68 -18.03 3.77
N GLY A 273 12.45 -18.91 4.40
CA GLY A 273 13.53 -18.53 5.33
C GLY A 273 14.59 -17.57 4.72
N ASN A 274 14.45 -17.17 3.44
CA ASN A 274 15.35 -16.23 2.76
C ASN A 274 15.19 -14.78 3.24
N TRP A 275 13.98 -14.30 3.51
CA TRP A 275 13.79 -12.93 4.01
C TRP A 275 14.21 -12.77 5.47
N LEU A 276 13.87 -13.76 6.33
CA LEU A 276 14.34 -13.82 7.72
C LEU A 276 15.87 -13.99 7.79
N GLY A 277 16.46 -14.74 6.85
CA GLY A 277 17.90 -14.87 6.70
C GLY A 277 18.59 -13.55 6.36
N ASN A 278 18.05 -12.77 5.41
CA ASN A 278 18.67 -11.51 4.98
C ASN A 278 18.54 -10.36 6.00
N LEU A 279 17.41 -10.23 6.71
CA LEU A 279 17.31 -9.27 7.82
C LEU A 279 18.13 -9.73 9.04
N GLY A 280 18.06 -11.02 9.36
CA GLY A 280 18.85 -11.62 10.43
C GLY A 280 20.35 -11.47 10.19
N GLN A 281 20.83 -11.60 8.95
CA GLN A 281 22.22 -11.35 8.59
C GLN A 281 22.59 -9.87 8.69
N LYS A 282 21.73 -8.92 8.27
CA LYS A 282 22.05 -7.48 8.39
C LYS A 282 22.06 -6.98 9.83
N PHE A 283 21.19 -7.49 10.69
CA PHE A 283 21.23 -7.20 12.13
C PHE A 283 22.33 -7.96 12.86
N ARG A 284 22.65 -9.20 12.46
CA ARG A 284 23.78 -9.96 12.99
C ARG A 284 25.12 -9.37 12.57
N ASN A 285 25.25 -8.87 11.34
CA ASN A 285 26.47 -8.23 10.85
C ASN A 285 26.71 -6.85 11.52
N ARG A 286 25.65 -6.21 12.03
CA ARG A 286 25.76 -5.01 12.88
C ARG A 286 26.05 -5.37 14.35
N SER A 287 25.64 -6.55 14.82
CA SER A 287 25.93 -7.05 16.17
C SER A 287 27.28 -7.77 16.30
N THR A 288 27.88 -8.25 15.20
CA THR A 288 29.19 -8.92 15.21
C THR A 288 30.38 -7.98 15.16
N ASN A 289 30.16 -6.67 14.97
CA ASN A 289 31.24 -5.68 14.94
C ASN A 289 31.30 -4.76 16.17
N ASN A 290 30.47 -4.97 17.18
CA ASN A 290 30.67 -4.36 18.48
C ASN A 290 30.05 -5.23 19.55
N THR A 291 30.87 -5.64 20.52
CA THR A 291 30.51 -6.31 21.78
C THR A 291 30.29 -7.82 21.68
N GLU A 292 31.38 -8.58 21.67
CA GLU A 292 31.41 -9.93 22.24
C GLU A 292 30.96 -9.83 23.71
N LEU A 293 29.67 -10.05 23.96
CA LEU A 293 29.19 -10.28 25.32
C LEU A 293 29.74 -11.64 25.78
N PRO A 294 30.29 -11.75 27.00
CA PRO A 294 30.94 -12.97 27.50
C PRO A 294 29.89 -14.05 27.79
N GLY A 295 29.49 -14.75 26.75
CA GLY A 295 28.42 -15.74 26.78
C GLY A 295 28.90 -17.18 27.05
N PRO A 296 27.95 -18.13 27.12
CA PRO A 296 28.20 -19.56 27.34
C PRO A 296 29.20 -20.18 26.35
N LEU A 297 29.23 -19.66 25.11
CA LEU A 297 30.11 -20.15 24.05
C LEU A 297 31.59 -19.83 24.30
N GLU A 298 31.90 -18.68 24.92
CA GLU A 298 33.26 -18.32 25.31
C GLU A 298 33.73 -19.17 26.51
N ARG A 299 32.79 -19.55 27.40
CA ARG A 299 33.03 -20.51 28.49
C ARG A 299 33.35 -21.91 27.95
N GLU A 300 32.63 -22.36 26.94
CA GLU A 300 32.83 -23.65 26.29
C GLU A 300 34.12 -23.69 25.47
N ARG A 301 34.47 -22.59 24.78
CA ARG A 301 35.75 -22.43 24.07
C ARG A 301 36.94 -22.51 25.02
N ARG A 302 36.85 -21.86 26.18
CA ARG A 302 37.88 -21.86 27.23
C ARG A 302 38.04 -23.18 27.97
N ARG A 303 36.96 -23.97 28.09
CA ARG A 303 37.01 -25.36 28.60
C ARG A 303 37.79 -26.26 27.65
N ARG A 304 37.64 -26.07 26.34
CA ARG A 304 38.32 -26.87 25.31
C ARG A 304 39.79 -26.48 25.11
N SER A 305 40.15 -25.21 25.34
CA SER A 305 41.54 -24.74 25.27
C SER A 305 42.35 -24.94 26.55
N GLY A 306 41.77 -25.58 27.58
CA GLY A 306 42.45 -25.83 28.86
C GLY A 306 42.70 -24.59 29.72
N THR A 307 42.27 -23.41 29.27
CA THR A 307 42.40 -22.14 29.99
C THR A 307 41.08 -21.79 30.66
N GLY A 308 40.69 -22.58 31.65
CA GLY A 308 39.57 -22.27 32.54
C GLY A 308 39.87 -21.02 33.40
N PRO A 309 38.85 -20.30 33.89
CA PRO A 309 39.07 -19.18 34.79
C PRO A 309 39.79 -19.65 36.07
N PRO A 310 40.68 -18.82 36.66
CA PRO A 310 41.34 -19.15 37.92
C PRO A 310 40.29 -19.43 38.99
N GLN A 311 40.56 -20.43 39.84
CA GLN A 311 39.69 -20.74 40.97
C GLN A 311 39.51 -19.47 41.81
N PRO A 312 38.27 -19.17 42.25
CA PRO A 312 38.05 -18.01 43.10
C PRO A 312 38.90 -18.15 44.38
N PRO A 313 39.49 -17.04 44.88
CA PRO A 313 40.31 -17.07 46.08
C PRO A 313 39.52 -17.68 47.24
N GLN A 314 40.16 -18.54 48.04
CA GLN A 314 39.50 -19.31 49.11
C GLN A 314 38.79 -18.44 50.17
N SER A 315 39.10 -17.14 50.24
CA SER A 315 38.39 -16.17 51.06
C SER A 315 36.92 -15.99 50.66
N ILE A 316 36.59 -16.09 49.37
CA ILE A 316 35.21 -15.96 48.87
C ILE A 316 34.42 -17.24 49.14
N ILE A 317 35.07 -18.41 49.07
CA ILE A 317 34.44 -19.70 49.38
C ILE A 317 34.12 -19.80 50.88
N ARG A 318 35.01 -19.30 51.76
CA ARG A 318 34.74 -19.24 53.21
C ARG A 318 33.61 -18.27 53.57
N GLY A 319 33.44 -17.18 52.83
CA GLY A 319 32.34 -16.23 53.02
C GLY A 319 30.97 -16.80 52.63
N ALA A 320 30.91 -17.73 51.67
CA ALA A 320 29.67 -18.38 51.24
C ALA A 320 29.24 -19.56 52.13
N THR A 321 30.16 -20.15 52.91
CA THR A 321 29.84 -21.21 53.89
C THR A 321 29.55 -20.69 55.29
N VAL A 322 29.78 -19.40 55.57
CA VAL A 322 29.49 -18.77 56.87
C VAL A 322 28.54 -17.60 56.66
N GLN A 323 27.31 -17.93 56.28
CA GLN A 323 26.19 -17.03 56.47
C GLN A 323 25.22 -17.72 57.43
N PRO A 324 25.36 -17.52 58.75
CA PRO A 324 24.28 -17.87 59.65
C PRO A 324 23.09 -16.99 59.27
N THR A 325 21.94 -17.64 59.06
CA THR A 325 20.64 -16.98 58.98
C THR A 325 20.49 -16.06 60.18
N ILE A 326 20.47 -14.75 59.94
CA ILE A 326 20.14 -13.77 60.97
C ILE A 326 18.67 -14.00 61.33
N HIS A 327 18.43 -14.72 62.42
CA HIS A 327 17.16 -14.69 63.11
C HIS A 327 17.08 -13.36 63.86
N GLU A 328 16.30 -12.43 63.33
CA GLU A 328 15.92 -11.22 64.04
C GLU A 328 14.98 -11.62 65.19
N HIS A 329 15.53 -11.64 66.41
CA HIS A 329 14.82 -11.97 67.63
C HIS A 329 14.02 -10.75 68.09
N VAL A 330 12.74 -10.69 67.73
CA VAL A 330 11.78 -9.73 68.32
C VAL A 330 11.40 -10.24 69.72
N PRO A 331 11.65 -9.48 70.80
CA PRO A 331 11.32 -9.93 72.14
C PRO A 331 9.82 -9.75 72.38
N GLY A 332 9.12 -10.87 72.54
CA GLY A 332 7.74 -10.89 72.99
C GLY A 332 6.75 -11.33 71.92
N MET A 333 6.72 -12.63 71.63
CA MET A 333 5.46 -13.34 71.39
C MET A 333 5.69 -14.84 71.46
N ASN A 334 5.00 -15.45 72.41
CA ASN A 334 5.01 -16.87 72.72
C ASN A 334 4.19 -17.59 71.63
N VAL A 335 4.86 -18.26 70.68
CA VAL A 335 4.18 -19.14 69.73
C VAL A 335 4.90 -20.48 69.73
N LYS A 336 4.28 -21.48 70.38
CA LYS A 336 4.63 -22.89 70.24
C LYS A 336 4.55 -23.26 68.76
N MET A 337 5.70 -23.50 68.12
CA MET A 337 5.75 -24.26 66.88
C MET A 337 5.62 -25.74 67.24
N GLN A 338 4.54 -26.33 66.76
CA GLN A 338 4.21 -27.74 66.93
C GLN A 338 5.04 -28.53 65.92
N ASP A 339 6.00 -29.32 66.42
CA ASP A 339 6.89 -30.12 65.60
C ASP A 339 6.12 -31.32 65.02
N TRP A 340 6.08 -31.41 63.68
CA TRP A 340 5.35 -32.43 62.93
C TRP A 340 6.25 -33.63 62.61
N THR A 341 7.04 -34.10 63.57
CA THR A 341 7.81 -35.34 63.41
C THR A 341 8.05 -36.03 64.76
N GLU A 342 7.11 -36.85 65.20
CA GLU A 342 7.42 -38.03 66.01
C GLU A 342 6.30 -39.09 65.92
N PRO A 343 6.62 -40.38 65.73
CA PRO A 343 5.65 -41.46 65.81
C PRO A 343 5.62 -42.05 67.23
N ARG A 344 4.50 -41.84 67.92
CA ARG A 344 4.06 -42.42 69.22
C ARG A 344 4.94 -42.23 70.45
#